data_AF-A0A7C7VIW0-F1
#
_entry.id   AF-A0A7C7VIW0-F1
#
_cell.length_a   1.000
_cell.length_b   1.000
_cell.length_c   1.000
_cell.angle_alpha   90.00
_cell.angle_beta   90.00
_cell.angle_gamma   90.00
#
_symmetry.space_group_name_H-M   'P 1'
#
loop_
_entity.id
_entity.type
_entity.pdbx_description
1 polymer ?
#
loop_
_entity_poly.entity_id
_entity_poly.type
_entity_poly.pdbx_seq_one_letter_code
_entity_poly.pdbx_strand_id
1 'polypeptide(L)' 'MKKFNLEMSVGVFMMVGLMAVAYMTLNLGGLELFGGNYYKVHASFTSVSGLKAGARVEIA' A
#
# COMPACT_ATOMS: atom_id res chain seq x y z
N MET A 1 8.93 31.92 -28.59
CA MET A 1 8.51 30.50 -28.49
C MET A 1 9.15 29.76 -27.29
N LYS A 2 9.38 30.41 -26.13
CA LYS A 2 10.00 29.76 -24.94
C LYS A 2 8.99 29.35 -23.86
N LYS A 3 7.79 29.96 -23.85
CA LYS A 3 6.76 29.73 -22.82
C LYS A 3 6.13 28.34 -22.90
N PHE A 4 5.83 27.87 -24.12
CA PHE A 4 5.23 26.55 -24.36
C PHE A 4 6.07 25.39 -23.80
N ASN A 5 7.39 25.46 -23.91
CA ASN A 5 8.29 24.44 -23.37
C ASN A 5 8.29 24.41 -21.83
N LEU A 6 8.12 25.58 -21.18
CA LEU A 6 8.08 25.67 -19.73
C LEU A 6 6.75 25.09 -19.20
N GLU A 7 5.63 25.45 -19.84
CA GLU A 7 4.31 24.95 -19.47
C GLU A 7 4.22 23.43 -19.61
N MET A 8 4.76 22.87 -20.71
CA MET A 8 4.81 21.43 -20.92
C MET A 8 5.70 20.72 -19.88
N SER A 9 6.87 21.29 -19.56
CA SER A 9 7.79 20.71 -18.56
C SER A 9 7.20 20.71 -17.14
N VAL A 10 6.48 21.78 -16.77
CA VAL A 10 5.81 21.87 -15.47
C VAL A 10 4.64 20.89 -15.40
N GLY A 11 3.86 20.74 -16.48
CA GLY A 11 2.77 19.76 -16.56
C GLY A 11 3.27 18.32 -16.37
N VAL A 12 4.37 17.94 -17.03
CA VAL A 12 4.98 16.62 -16.86
C VAL A 12 5.49 16.43 -15.43
N PHE A 13 6.14 17.44 -14.84
CA PHE A 13 6.60 17.38 -13.46
C PHE A 13 5.44 17.17 -12.46
N MET A 14 4.33 17.90 -12.64
CA MET A 14 3.13 17.70 -11.82
C MET A 14 2.54 16.28 -11.99
N MET A 15 2.49 15.76 -13.21
CA MET A 15 1.97 14.41 -13.47
C MET A 15 2.79 13.34 -12.73
N VAL A 16 4.12 13.44 -12.77
CA VAL A 16 5.02 12.54 -12.05
C VAL A 16 4.84 12.67 -10.54
N GLY A 17 4.73 13.89 -10.02
CA GLY A 17 4.44 14.13 -8.60
C GLY A 17 3.11 13.50 -8.16
N LEU A 18 2.07 13.63 -8.98
CA LEU A 18 0.76 13.04 -8.70
C LEU A 18 0.84 11.51 -8.65
N MET A 19 1.56 10.88 -9.60
CA MET A 19 1.78 9.43 -9.60
C MET A 19 2.55 8.97 -8.37
N ALA A 20 3.56 9.73 -7.92
CA ALA A 20 4.32 9.42 -6.71
C ALA A 20 3.44 9.46 -5.45
N VAL A 21 2.55 10.47 -5.33
CA VAL A 21 1.60 10.58 -4.22
C VAL A 21 0.59 9.44 -4.24
N ALA A 22 0.08 9.08 -5.42
CA ALA A 22 -0.82 7.94 -5.58
C ALA A 22 -0.13 6.64 -5.13
N TYR A 23 1.11 6.41 -5.56
CA TYR A 23 1.91 5.25 -5.15
C TYR A 23 2.11 5.20 -3.63
N MET A 24 2.51 6.31 -3.01
CA MET A 24 2.71 6.37 -1.55
C MET A 24 1.40 6.10 -0.80
N THR A 25 0.28 6.67 -1.23
CA THR A 25 -1.03 6.46 -0.61
C THR A 25 -1.40 4.98 -0.59
N LEU A 26 -1.13 4.28 -1.69
CA LEU A 26 -1.44 2.84 -1.81
C LEU A 26 -0.48 2.00 -0.96
N ASN A 27 0.83 2.31 -1.01
CA ASN A 27 1.85 1.54 -0.30
C ASN A 27 1.79 1.73 1.24
N LEU A 28 1.52 2.96 1.72
CA LEU A 28 1.38 3.24 3.16
C LEU A 28 -0.01 2.85 3.70
N GLY A 29 -1.04 2.84 2.85
CA GLY A 29 -2.41 2.45 3.23
C GLY A 29 -2.57 0.97 3.54
N GLY A 30 -1.50 0.16 3.45
CA GLY A 30 -1.57 -1.29 3.61
C GLY A 30 -2.33 -2.00 2.49
N LEU A 31 -2.63 -1.29 1.40
CA LEU A 31 -3.13 -1.88 0.17
C LEU A 31 -1.95 -2.53 -0.53
N GLU A 32 -1.70 -3.78 -0.19
CA GLU A 32 -0.76 -4.64 -0.91
C GLU A 32 -1.30 -4.91 -2.32
N LEU A 33 -1.14 -3.94 -3.23
CA LEU A 33 -1.60 -4.02 -4.62
C LEU A 33 -1.09 -5.27 -5.35
N PHE A 34 0.06 -5.79 -4.91
CA PHE A 34 0.69 -6.97 -5.47
C PHE A 34 0.58 -8.23 -4.61
N GLY A 35 -0.11 -8.18 -3.46
CA GLY A 35 -0.26 -9.31 -2.53
C GLY A 35 1.09 -9.73 -1.93
N GLY A 36 1.27 -9.56 -0.62
CA GLY A 36 2.50 -10.00 0.02
C GLY A 36 2.68 -11.53 -0.04
N ASN A 37 3.91 -11.97 0.24
CA ASN A 37 4.27 -13.39 0.34
C ASN A 37 3.69 -14.01 1.62
N TYR A 38 2.38 -14.21 1.66
CA TYR A 38 1.70 -14.87 2.77
C TYR A 38 1.35 -16.31 2.44
N TYR A 39 1.37 -17.14 3.46
CA TYR A 39 0.88 -18.50 3.39
C TYR A 39 -0.15 -18.70 4.50
N LYS A 40 -1.20 -19.49 4.21
CA LYS A 40 -2.22 -19.81 5.19
C LYS A 40 -1.69 -20.89 6.12
N VAL A 41 -1.76 -20.64 7.43
CA VAL A 41 -1.42 -21.61 8.47
C VAL A 41 -2.67 -22.00 9.22
N HIS A 42 -2.83 -23.29 9.48
CA HIS A 42 -3.92 -23.81 10.30
C HIS A 42 -3.31 -24.36 11.58
N ALA A 43 -3.89 -23.99 12.72
CA ALA A 43 -3.48 -24.45 14.03
C ALA A 43 -4.72 -24.85 14.82
N SER A 44 -4.61 -25.94 15.58
CA SER A 44 -5.68 -26.42 16.46
C SER A 44 -5.35 -26.01 17.89
N PHE A 45 -6.29 -25.34 18.55
CA PHE A 45 -6.16 -24.92 19.94
C PHE A 45 -7.26 -25.57 20.78
N THR A 46 -6.94 -25.94 22.01
CA THR A 46 -7.92 -26.49 22.96
C THR A 46 -8.94 -25.44 23.42
N SER A 47 -8.59 -24.15 23.36
CA SER A 47 -9.50 -23.03 23.64
C SER A 47 -9.07 -21.79 22.85
N VAL A 48 -10.04 -21.09 22.24
CA VAL A 48 -9.85 -19.83 21.48
C VAL A 48 -10.61 -18.66 22.11
N SER A 49 -10.78 -18.70 23.43
CA SER A 49 -11.60 -17.72 24.15
C SER A 49 -11.11 -16.27 23.90
N GLY A 50 -12.01 -15.41 23.41
CA GLY A 50 -11.71 -14.01 23.09
C GLY A 50 -11.13 -13.76 21.69
N LEU A 51 -10.87 -14.81 20.89
CA LEU A 51 -10.42 -14.64 19.51
C LEU A 51 -11.54 -14.05 18.64
N LYS A 52 -11.22 -12.98 17.91
CA LYS A 52 -12.14 -12.30 16.99
C LYS A 52 -11.53 -12.22 15.60
N ALA A 53 -12.37 -12.09 14.59
CA ALA A 53 -11.92 -11.80 13.23
C ALA A 53 -11.10 -10.50 13.22
N GLY A 54 -9.94 -10.51 12.57
CA GLY A 54 -9.01 -9.38 12.52
C GLY A 54 -8.09 -9.24 13.74
N ALA A 55 -8.10 -10.18 14.68
CA ALA A 55 -7.10 -10.21 15.74
C ALA A 55 -5.67 -10.33 15.17
N ARG A 56 -4.74 -9.53 15.69
CA ARG A 56 -3.33 -9.53 15.25
C ARG A 56 -2.61 -10.77 15.76
N VAL A 57 -1.78 -11.38 14.92
CA VAL A 57 -0.89 -12.49 15.26
C VAL A 57 0.53 -11.94 15.42
N GLU A 58 1.21 -12.30 16.51
CA GLU A 58 2.60 -11.89 16.80
C GLU A 58 3.45 -13.13 17.10
N ILE A 59 4.73 -13.07 16.73
CA ILE A 59 5.75 -14.10 17.01
C ILE A 59 6.81 -13.40 17.88
N ALA A 60 7.11 -13.94 19.06
CA ALA A 60 8.10 -13.41 20.00
C ALA A 60 9.50 -13.99 19.74
#